data_AF-A0AAV9DKU5-F1
#
_entry.id   AF-A0AAV9DKU5-F1
#
_cell.length_a   1.000
_cell.length_b   1.000
_cell.length_c   1.000
_cell.angle_alpha   90.00
_cell.angle_beta   90.00
_cell.angle_gamma   90.00
#
_symmetry.space_group_name_H-M   'P 1'
#
loop_
_entity.id
_entity.type
_entity.pdbx_description
1 polymer ?
#
loop_
_entity_poly.entity_id
_entity_poly.type
_entity_poly.pdbx_seq_one_letter_code
_entity_poly.pdbx_strand_id
1 'polypeptide(L)'
;MAAALIMAIAPACSLDTSALLLKVDQSGNGDYTRIQDAIDAVPSNNSAMVFISIMPGIYRQVSATPSYIHRQNIACNESHKIIEEIIVPVDKPFITLSGLKANSTIITSSGGGTIWYATVSVLASNFVGRYLTIQNTYGPGAQAVALRVTGDQAAFYACRFIGYQDTLFDQSGRHYYSNCHIEGATDFIFGDGLSLFEKCRIHSVSKRGGAITAQRRSSPTDNTGYSFINCKITGRGSTILGRPWGPYSRVVFAYTYMSRVIAPQGWNDWGNPLNQKTAFYGQYKCYGPGSSLEEALKMVPQTSLLMRSIVLFIGFIALSLFPASEAALKKYQFDVVLKNVSRLCHAKPIVTVNGKFPGPTIYVTEGDSVIINVTNNAQYNMSIHWHGLKQFRNGWADGPAYITQCPIQSGQSYAYNFTVTGQRGTLW
;
A
#
# COMPACT_ATOMS: atom_id res chain seq x y z
N MET A 1 -49.09 -14.78 28.24
CA MET A 1 -48.13 -15.76 27.69
C MET A 1 -46.78 -15.47 28.33
N ALA A 2 -46.25 -16.41 29.11
CA ALA A 2 -44.94 -16.29 29.74
C ALA A 2 -43.85 -16.68 28.73
N ALA A 3 -42.87 -15.81 28.50
CA ALA A 3 -41.68 -16.13 27.72
C ALA A 3 -40.48 -16.12 28.66
N ALA A 4 -39.87 -17.30 28.83
CA ALA A 4 -38.65 -17.49 29.61
C ALA A 4 -37.45 -17.02 28.77
N LEU A 5 -36.63 -16.13 29.35
CA LEU A 5 -35.38 -15.67 28.75
C LEU A 5 -34.27 -16.68 29.10
N ILE A 6 -33.87 -17.50 28.12
CA ILE A 6 -32.68 -18.33 28.23
C ILE A 6 -31.47 -17.43 27.93
N MET A 7 -30.68 -17.10 28.95
CA MET A 7 -29.37 -16.49 28.75
C MET A 7 -28.36 -17.59 28.39
N ALA A 8 -28.00 -17.68 27.11
CA ALA A 8 -26.78 -18.36 26.70
C ALA A 8 -25.59 -17.43 26.94
N ILE A 9 -24.68 -17.84 27.83
CA ILE A 9 -23.40 -17.18 28.03
C ILE A 9 -22.54 -17.56 26.81
N ALA A 10 -22.40 -16.66 25.85
CA ALA A 10 -21.36 -16.79 24.84
C ALA A 10 -19.99 -16.63 25.55
N PRO A 11 -19.00 -17.50 25.29
CA PRO A 11 -17.67 -17.27 25.82
C PRO A 11 -17.18 -15.92 25.29
N ALA A 12 -16.64 -15.10 26.18
CA ALA A 12 -16.01 -13.85 25.79
C ALA A 12 -14.93 -14.18 24.76
N CYS A 13 -15.14 -13.75 23.51
CA CYS A 13 -14.07 -13.71 22.53
C CYS A 13 -13.11 -12.64 23.01
N SER A 14 -12.10 -13.04 23.77
CA SER A 14 -10.92 -12.21 24.00
C SER A 14 -10.22 -12.08 22.66
N LEU A 15 -10.50 -11.00 21.94
CA LEU A 15 -9.55 -10.48 20.95
C LEU A 15 -8.30 -10.10 21.75
N ASP A 16 -7.36 -11.03 21.84
CA ASP A 16 -6.02 -10.75 22.31
C ASP A 16 -5.41 -9.74 21.32
N THR A 17 -5.48 -8.46 21.70
CA THR A 17 -4.99 -7.33 20.90
C THR A 17 -3.46 -7.20 20.95
N SER A 18 -2.75 -8.18 21.52
CA SER A 18 -1.31 -8.22 21.47
C SER A 18 -0.84 -8.80 20.12
N ALA A 19 -0.06 -8.02 19.36
CA ALA A 19 0.56 -8.53 18.14
C ALA A 19 1.50 -9.68 18.52
N LEU A 20 1.33 -10.86 17.89
CA LEU A 20 2.18 -12.02 18.12
C LEU A 20 3.60 -11.68 17.67
N LEU A 21 4.58 -11.75 18.57
CA LEU A 21 5.99 -11.49 18.27
C LEU A 21 6.75 -12.82 18.16
N LEU A 22 7.27 -13.13 16.98
CA LEU A 22 8.20 -14.24 16.75
C LEU A 22 9.61 -13.69 16.49
N LYS A 23 10.63 -14.26 17.11
CA LYS A 23 12.03 -13.87 16.94
C LYS A 23 12.77 -14.92 16.12
N VAL A 24 13.47 -14.46 15.09
CA VAL A 24 14.36 -15.30 14.27
C VAL A 24 15.80 -14.91 14.55
N ASP A 25 16.62 -15.88 14.94
CA ASP A 25 18.06 -15.69 15.19
C ASP A 25 18.85 -16.94 14.77
N GLN A 26 19.74 -16.80 13.79
CA GLN A 26 20.58 -17.91 13.30
C GLN A 26 21.54 -18.46 14.36
N SER A 27 21.81 -17.70 15.44
CA SER A 27 22.64 -18.15 16.56
C SER A 27 21.89 -19.03 17.58
N GLY A 28 20.57 -19.19 17.43
CA GLY A 28 19.75 -20.02 18.32
C GLY A 28 19.15 -19.29 19.53
N ASN A 29 19.33 -17.97 19.65
CA ASN A 29 18.77 -17.17 20.75
C ASN A 29 17.35 -16.63 20.49
N GLY A 30 16.73 -17.02 19.38
CA GLY A 30 15.35 -16.67 19.00
C GLY A 30 14.41 -17.87 19.10
N ASP A 31 13.12 -17.64 18.81
CA ASP A 31 12.11 -18.70 18.75
C ASP A 31 12.37 -19.65 17.57
N TYR A 32 12.97 -19.14 16.49
CA TYR A 32 13.35 -19.90 15.30
C TYR A 32 14.75 -19.53 14.80
N THR A 33 15.43 -20.46 14.14
CA THR A 33 16.73 -20.21 13.49
C THR A 33 16.60 -19.86 12.01
N ARG A 34 15.49 -20.28 11.36
CA ARG A 34 15.18 -19.96 9.95
C ARG A 34 13.96 -19.06 9.87
N ILE A 35 13.96 -18.18 8.88
CA ILE A 35 12.84 -17.26 8.61
C ILE A 35 11.59 -18.05 8.18
N GLN A 36 11.76 -19.07 7.32
CA GLN A 36 10.64 -19.86 6.83
C GLN A 36 9.92 -20.59 7.98
N ASP A 37 10.66 -21.16 8.94
CA ASP A 37 10.05 -21.84 10.09
C ASP A 37 9.13 -20.89 10.90
N ALA A 38 9.53 -19.63 11.07
CA ALA A 38 8.70 -18.63 11.76
C ALA A 38 7.45 -18.24 10.95
N ILE A 39 7.55 -18.20 9.62
CA ILE A 39 6.40 -18.00 8.73
C ILE A 39 5.47 -19.23 8.78
N ASP A 40 6.04 -20.42 8.82
CA ASP A 40 5.32 -21.69 8.86
C ASP A 40 4.53 -21.85 10.17
N ALA A 41 5.05 -21.30 11.27
CA ALA A 41 4.37 -21.27 12.56
C ALA A 41 3.13 -20.35 12.61
N VAL A 42 3.00 -19.39 11.70
CA VAL A 42 1.79 -18.55 11.63
C VAL A 42 0.61 -19.40 11.15
N PRO A 43 -0.55 -19.39 11.83
CA PRO A 43 -1.70 -20.19 11.42
C PRO A 43 -2.19 -19.82 10.02
N SER A 44 -2.71 -20.81 9.29
CA SER A 44 -3.47 -20.56 8.06
C SER A 44 -4.72 -19.73 8.34
N ASN A 45 -5.12 -18.91 7.37
CA ASN A 45 -6.20 -17.92 7.45
C ASN A 45 -6.04 -16.95 8.63
N ASN A 46 -4.79 -16.58 8.94
CA ASN A 46 -4.48 -15.66 10.02
C ASN A 46 -5.23 -14.33 9.86
N SER A 47 -5.76 -13.79 10.96
CA SER A 47 -6.43 -12.47 11.00
C SER A 47 -5.78 -11.51 11.99
N ALA A 48 -4.81 -11.98 12.77
CA ALA A 48 -4.09 -11.17 13.75
C ALA A 48 -2.79 -10.60 13.14
N MET A 49 -2.33 -9.45 13.62
CA MET A 49 -1.02 -8.94 13.24
C MET A 49 0.08 -9.82 13.83
N VAL A 50 0.89 -10.43 12.96
CA VAL A 50 2.06 -11.21 13.38
C VAL A 50 3.33 -10.47 13.02
N PHE A 51 4.19 -10.24 14.01
CA PHE A 51 5.43 -9.53 13.86
C PHE A 51 6.61 -10.51 13.99
N ILE A 52 7.33 -10.73 12.90
CA ILE A 52 8.52 -11.58 12.86
C ILE A 52 9.76 -10.68 12.87
N SER A 53 10.44 -10.65 14.02
CA SER A 53 11.66 -9.88 14.26
C SER A 53 12.88 -10.71 13.91
N ILE A 54 13.58 -10.33 12.85
CA ILE A 54 14.74 -11.05 12.32
C ILE A 54 16.03 -10.38 12.83
N MET A 55 16.79 -11.11 13.65
CA MET A 55 18.06 -10.64 14.19
C MET A 55 19.10 -10.41 13.08
N PRO A 56 20.08 -9.50 13.29
CA PRO A 56 21.17 -9.27 12.37
C PRO A 56 21.86 -10.56 11.93
N GLY A 57 22.09 -10.72 10.64
CA GLY A 57 22.62 -11.94 10.06
C GLY A 57 22.49 -11.98 8.54
N ILE A 58 23.13 -12.99 7.95
CA ILE A 58 23.05 -13.30 6.52
C ILE A 58 22.30 -14.62 6.37
N TYR A 59 21.03 -14.53 5.96
CA TYR A 59 20.12 -15.64 5.77
C TYR A 59 20.21 -16.12 4.32
N ARG A 60 20.99 -17.18 4.10
CA ARG A 60 21.21 -17.77 2.77
C ARG A 60 20.13 -18.79 2.44
N GLN A 61 19.56 -18.67 1.25
CA GLN A 61 18.61 -19.60 0.66
C GLN A 61 19.33 -20.53 -0.34
N VAL A 62 18.97 -21.81 -0.36
CA VAL A 62 19.55 -22.79 -1.29
C VAL A 62 18.81 -22.72 -2.63
N SER A 63 19.45 -22.16 -3.66
CA SER A 63 18.93 -22.20 -5.05
C SER A 63 19.46 -23.41 -5.82
N ALA A 64 18.58 -24.07 -6.58
CA ALA A 64 18.98 -25.03 -7.60
C ALA A 64 19.68 -24.33 -8.78
N THR A 65 20.73 -24.96 -9.32
CA THR A 65 21.50 -24.45 -10.47
C THR A 65 20.72 -24.60 -11.79
N PRO A 66 20.95 -23.73 -12.80
CA PRO A 66 20.19 -23.68 -14.07
C PRO A 66 20.21 -24.96 -14.93
N SER A 67 21.12 -25.91 -14.68
CA SER A 67 21.29 -27.13 -15.48
C SER A 67 20.08 -28.09 -15.46
N TYR A 68 19.06 -27.83 -14.63
CA TYR A 68 17.89 -28.70 -14.50
C TYR A 68 16.59 -28.16 -15.13
N ILE A 69 16.48 -26.85 -15.40
CA ILE A 69 15.21 -26.24 -15.83
C ILE A 69 14.90 -26.53 -17.32
N HIS A 70 15.89 -26.91 -18.13
CA HIS A 70 15.65 -27.22 -19.56
C HIS A 70 15.11 -28.64 -19.83
N ARG A 71 14.80 -29.44 -18.80
CA ARG A 71 14.27 -30.81 -18.96
C ARG A 71 12.86 -31.04 -18.42
N GLN A 72 12.08 -30.00 -18.11
CA GLN A 72 10.69 -30.20 -17.67
C GLN A 72 9.69 -30.11 -18.84
N ASN A 73 9.77 -31.09 -19.75
CA ASN A 73 8.67 -31.49 -20.62
C ASN A 73 8.44 -33.02 -20.58
N ILE A 74 9.01 -33.72 -19.59
CA ILE A 74 8.91 -35.17 -19.48
C ILE A 74 8.57 -35.53 -18.03
N ALA A 75 7.43 -36.22 -17.91
CA ALA A 75 6.98 -37.15 -16.88
C ALA A 75 7.22 -36.82 -15.39
N CYS A 76 6.16 -37.03 -14.61
CA CYS A 76 6.22 -37.17 -13.15
C CYS A 76 7.27 -38.22 -12.75
N ASN A 77 7.93 -37.94 -11.62
CA ASN A 77 8.96 -38.72 -10.92
C ASN A 77 10.40 -38.46 -11.38
N GLU A 78 11.06 -37.50 -10.72
CA GLU A 78 12.46 -37.60 -10.29
C GLU A 78 12.80 -36.45 -9.31
N SER A 79 13.24 -36.83 -8.11
CA SER A 79 13.88 -36.03 -7.03
C SER A 79 13.86 -34.50 -7.18
N HIS A 80 12.84 -33.86 -6.61
CA HIS A 80 12.80 -32.42 -6.35
C HIS A 80 14.01 -32.01 -5.49
N LYS A 81 15.02 -31.40 -6.10
CA LYS A 81 16.02 -30.64 -5.33
C LYS A 81 15.29 -29.45 -4.71
N ILE A 82 15.07 -29.51 -3.40
CA ILE A 82 14.37 -28.50 -2.61
C ILE A 82 15.01 -27.14 -2.90
N ILE A 83 14.25 -26.25 -3.52
CA ILE A 83 14.57 -24.83 -3.54
C ILE A 83 14.06 -24.31 -2.21
N GLU A 84 14.96 -23.95 -1.30
CA GLU A 84 14.56 -23.26 -0.08
C GLU A 84 14.32 -21.80 -0.47
N GLU A 85 13.08 -21.46 -0.83
CA GLU A 85 12.64 -20.07 -0.99
C GLU A 85 11.95 -19.61 0.29
N ILE A 86 12.12 -18.35 0.66
CA ILE A 86 11.24 -17.74 1.65
C ILE A 86 9.93 -17.38 0.96
N ILE A 87 8.85 -18.06 1.34
CA ILE A 87 7.51 -17.84 0.80
C ILE A 87 6.61 -17.42 1.94
N VAL A 88 5.98 -16.25 1.79
CA VAL A 88 4.86 -15.83 2.63
C VAL A 88 3.58 -16.23 1.90
N PRO A 89 2.94 -17.36 2.27
CA PRO A 89 1.88 -17.96 1.48
C PRO A 89 0.56 -17.17 1.56
N VAL A 90 -0.29 -17.31 0.54
CA VAL A 90 -1.52 -16.52 0.37
C VAL A 90 -2.45 -16.58 1.59
N ASP A 91 -2.49 -17.72 2.27
CA ASP A 91 -3.34 -17.98 3.43
C ASP A 91 -2.78 -17.42 4.75
N LYS A 92 -1.65 -16.72 4.74
CA LYS A 92 -1.05 -16.13 5.96
C LYS A 92 -0.91 -14.60 5.85
N PRO A 93 -2.03 -13.85 5.75
CA PRO A 93 -1.98 -12.40 5.68
C PRO A 93 -1.55 -11.79 7.01
N PHE A 94 -1.31 -10.47 7.01
CA PHE A 94 -0.96 -9.68 8.21
C PHE A 94 0.39 -10.05 8.87
N ILE A 95 1.30 -10.67 8.11
CA ILE A 95 2.69 -10.90 8.54
C ILE A 95 3.52 -9.63 8.30
N THR A 96 4.26 -9.22 9.32
CA THR A 96 5.33 -8.23 9.23
C THR A 96 6.68 -8.92 9.37
N LEU A 97 7.54 -8.87 8.34
CA LEU A 97 8.96 -9.21 8.47
C LEU A 97 9.76 -7.96 8.76
N SER A 98 10.47 -7.95 9.89
CA SER A 98 11.26 -6.80 10.31
C SER A 98 12.68 -7.19 10.67
N GLY A 99 13.65 -6.63 9.96
CA GLY A 99 15.01 -6.55 10.49
C GLY A 99 15.13 -5.46 11.57
N LEU A 100 16.32 -5.33 12.15
CA LEU A 100 16.66 -4.19 13.03
C LEU A 100 17.16 -2.99 12.22
N LYS A 101 17.98 -3.25 11.20
CA LYS A 101 18.49 -2.28 10.23
C LYS A 101 18.67 -2.98 8.89
N ALA A 102 18.39 -2.27 7.80
CA ALA A 102 18.46 -2.85 6.46
C ALA A 102 19.86 -3.37 6.10
N ASN A 103 20.93 -2.75 6.61
CA ASN A 103 22.31 -3.17 6.35
C ASN A 103 22.78 -4.34 7.22
N SER A 104 22.03 -4.73 8.25
CA SER A 104 22.44 -5.78 9.19
C SER A 104 21.67 -7.09 9.02
N THR A 105 20.48 -7.04 8.40
CA THR A 105 19.64 -8.22 8.16
C THR A 105 19.53 -8.44 6.65
N ILE A 106 20.27 -9.42 6.13
CA ILE A 106 20.39 -9.68 4.69
C ILE A 106 19.84 -11.07 4.37
N ILE A 107 18.81 -11.12 3.55
CA ILE A 107 18.28 -12.35 2.96
C ILE A 107 18.86 -12.46 1.55
N THR A 108 19.53 -13.57 1.24
CA THR A 108 20.27 -13.71 -0.02
C THR A 108 20.11 -15.07 -0.66
N SER A 109 20.02 -15.07 -1.99
CA SER A 109 20.15 -16.26 -2.85
C SER A 109 21.06 -15.94 -4.04
N SER A 110 21.34 -16.94 -4.87
CA SER A 110 22.12 -16.79 -6.10
C SER A 110 21.49 -17.55 -7.27
N GLY A 111 20.21 -17.89 -7.20
CA GLY A 111 19.49 -18.57 -8.28
C GLY A 111 19.06 -17.61 -9.39
N GLY A 112 19.01 -18.10 -10.62
CA GLY A 112 18.60 -17.30 -11.78
C GLY A 112 18.19 -18.17 -12.97
N GLY A 113 17.84 -17.54 -14.08
CA GLY A 113 17.32 -18.18 -15.28
C GLY A 113 15.80 -18.21 -15.38
N THR A 114 15.08 -17.67 -14.38
CA THR A 114 13.62 -17.59 -14.40
C THR A 114 13.13 -16.47 -13.48
N ILE A 115 11.97 -15.91 -13.83
CA ILE A 115 11.26 -14.91 -13.02
C ILE A 115 10.36 -15.54 -11.94
N TRP A 116 10.16 -16.86 -12.01
CA TRP A 116 9.22 -17.56 -11.12
C TRP A 116 9.83 -17.95 -9.77
N TYR A 117 11.16 -17.99 -9.71
CA TYR A 117 11.93 -18.22 -8.50
C TYR A 117 12.53 -16.90 -8.01
N ALA A 118 12.36 -16.62 -6.72
CA ALA A 118 12.82 -15.39 -6.09
C ALA A 118 13.46 -15.68 -4.73
N THR A 119 14.41 -14.83 -4.30
CA THR A 119 14.96 -14.96 -2.93
C THR A 119 13.84 -14.90 -1.87
N VAL A 120 12.84 -14.04 -2.08
CA VAL A 120 11.62 -13.95 -1.26
C VAL A 120 10.40 -13.78 -2.17
N SER A 121 9.36 -14.57 -1.91
CA SER A 121 8.04 -14.45 -2.56
C SER A 121 6.98 -14.08 -1.53
N VAL A 122 6.38 -12.89 -1.68
CA VAL A 122 5.28 -12.41 -0.85
C VAL A 122 3.97 -12.58 -1.60
N LEU A 123 3.24 -13.65 -1.26
CA LEU A 123 1.95 -13.99 -1.87
C LEU A 123 0.77 -13.55 -0.98
N ALA A 124 1.01 -13.36 0.32
CA ALA A 124 0.00 -12.96 1.30
C ALA A 124 -0.37 -11.47 1.20
N SER A 125 -1.66 -11.18 1.39
CA SER A 125 -2.14 -9.79 1.51
C SER A 125 -1.82 -9.14 2.84
N ASN A 126 -1.82 -7.82 2.89
CA ASN A 126 -1.52 -7.01 4.08
C ASN A 126 -0.15 -7.30 4.70
N PHE A 127 0.81 -7.70 3.85
CA PHE A 127 2.18 -7.95 4.26
C PHE A 127 2.94 -6.65 4.53
N VAL A 128 3.83 -6.65 5.52
CA VAL A 128 4.77 -5.54 5.74
C VAL A 128 6.21 -6.05 5.80
N GLY A 129 7.07 -5.51 4.93
CA GLY A 129 8.52 -5.70 5.04
C GLY A 129 9.19 -4.43 5.55
N ARG A 130 10.07 -4.51 6.55
CA ARG A 130 10.81 -3.32 7.00
C ARG A 130 12.24 -3.61 7.45
N TYR A 131 13.11 -2.64 7.23
CA TYR A 131 14.49 -2.63 7.72
C TYR A 131 15.30 -3.89 7.40
N LEU A 132 15.16 -4.43 6.19
CA LEU A 132 15.87 -5.62 5.74
C LEU A 132 16.39 -5.45 4.30
N THR A 133 17.43 -6.21 3.95
CA THR A 133 17.91 -6.35 2.58
C THR A 133 17.44 -7.69 2.04
N ILE A 134 16.84 -7.69 0.85
CA ILE A 134 16.59 -8.88 0.05
C ILE A 134 17.43 -8.75 -1.20
N GLN A 135 18.31 -9.71 -1.46
CA GLN A 135 19.22 -9.66 -2.58
C GLN A 135 19.29 -10.97 -3.36
N ASN A 136 19.58 -10.85 -4.64
CA ASN A 136 19.95 -11.98 -5.49
C ASN A 136 21.30 -11.70 -6.12
N THR A 137 22.29 -12.56 -5.85
CA THR A 137 23.68 -12.36 -6.25
C THR A 137 24.05 -13.10 -7.55
N TYR A 138 23.08 -13.57 -8.34
CA TYR A 138 23.34 -14.24 -9.63
C TYR A 138 24.18 -13.37 -10.58
N GLY A 139 23.88 -12.06 -10.65
CA GLY A 139 24.60 -11.11 -11.49
C GLY A 139 24.07 -11.04 -12.93
N PRO A 140 24.88 -10.56 -13.89
CA PRO A 140 24.46 -10.41 -15.28
C PRO A 140 24.30 -11.74 -16.00
N GLY A 141 23.44 -11.77 -17.02
CA GLY A 141 23.35 -12.86 -18.01
C GLY A 141 22.01 -13.60 -18.04
N ALA A 142 21.21 -13.52 -16.97
CA ALA A 142 19.85 -14.06 -16.93
C ALA A 142 19.00 -13.34 -15.87
N GLN A 143 17.69 -13.60 -15.90
CA GLN A 143 16.73 -13.12 -14.90
C GLN A 143 17.06 -13.69 -13.52
N ALA A 144 17.03 -12.86 -12.49
CA ALA A 144 17.32 -13.29 -11.12
C ALA A 144 16.59 -12.41 -10.10
N VAL A 145 15.43 -12.88 -9.65
CA VAL A 145 14.53 -12.09 -8.81
C VAL A 145 15.00 -12.08 -7.35
N ALA A 146 15.11 -10.89 -6.77
CA ALA A 146 15.35 -10.73 -5.34
C ALA A 146 14.03 -10.79 -4.57
N LEU A 147 13.05 -9.98 -4.98
CA LEU A 147 11.74 -9.94 -4.34
C LEU A 147 10.63 -10.09 -5.39
N ARG A 148 9.73 -11.05 -5.17
CA ARG A 148 8.48 -11.18 -5.89
C ARG A 148 7.31 -10.83 -4.98
N VAL A 149 6.39 -9.99 -5.44
CA VAL A 149 5.21 -9.55 -4.67
C VAL A 149 3.94 -9.74 -5.50
N THR A 150 2.97 -10.43 -4.94
CA THR A 150 1.65 -10.71 -5.57
C THR A 150 0.49 -10.42 -4.61
N GLY A 151 0.75 -10.44 -3.30
CA GLY A 151 -0.27 -10.21 -2.27
C GLY A 151 -0.71 -8.75 -2.19
N ASP A 152 -2.02 -8.53 -2.27
CA ASP A 152 -2.59 -7.17 -2.27
C ASP A 152 -2.37 -6.43 -0.93
N GLN A 153 -2.21 -5.11 -0.98
CA GLN A 153 -1.94 -4.24 0.18
C GLN A 153 -0.61 -4.54 0.90
N ALA A 154 0.43 -4.94 0.15
CA ALA A 154 1.76 -5.09 0.72
C ALA A 154 2.49 -3.74 0.83
N ALA A 155 3.22 -3.53 1.93
CA ALA A 155 4.00 -2.32 2.16
C ALA A 155 5.45 -2.63 2.55
N PHE A 156 6.39 -1.80 2.08
CA PHE A 156 7.81 -1.95 2.35
C PHE A 156 8.40 -0.63 2.84
N TYR A 157 9.06 -0.66 4.01
CA TYR A 157 9.61 0.53 4.66
C TYR A 157 11.11 0.40 4.89
N ALA A 158 11.88 1.31 4.30
CA ALA A 158 13.33 1.36 4.46
C ALA A 158 14.04 0.02 4.17
N CYS A 159 13.52 -0.74 3.20
CA CYS A 159 14.12 -1.98 2.73
C CYS A 159 15.16 -1.71 1.63
N ARG A 160 15.99 -2.71 1.35
CA ARG A 160 16.90 -2.72 0.20
C ARG A 160 16.60 -3.93 -0.68
N PHE A 161 16.37 -3.72 -1.96
CA PHE A 161 16.22 -4.79 -2.96
C PHE A 161 17.39 -4.68 -3.94
N ILE A 162 18.21 -5.73 -4.01
CA ILE A 162 19.49 -5.69 -4.75
C ILE A 162 19.58 -6.86 -5.71
N GLY A 163 19.84 -6.59 -6.98
CA GLY A 163 20.03 -7.60 -7.99
C GLY A 163 20.66 -7.02 -9.26
N TYR A 164 20.41 -7.66 -10.40
CA TYR A 164 20.89 -7.18 -11.69
C TYR A 164 19.77 -7.13 -12.74
N GLN A 165 19.36 -8.26 -13.30
CA GLN A 165 18.20 -8.33 -14.17
C GLN A 165 16.99 -8.81 -13.36
N ASP A 166 15.85 -8.13 -13.51
CA ASP A 166 14.56 -8.52 -12.93
C ASP A 166 14.58 -8.55 -11.37
N THR A 167 15.19 -7.54 -10.74
CA THR A 167 15.39 -7.52 -9.26
C THR A 167 14.10 -7.53 -8.45
N LEU A 168 13.16 -6.65 -8.76
CA LEU A 168 11.87 -6.51 -8.08
C LEU A 168 10.74 -6.89 -9.03
N PHE A 169 10.20 -8.09 -8.85
CA PHE A 169 9.02 -8.56 -9.55
C PHE A 169 7.75 -8.13 -8.80
N ASP A 170 7.31 -6.92 -9.08
CA ASP A 170 6.09 -6.31 -8.58
C ASP A 170 4.88 -6.82 -9.39
N GLN A 171 4.61 -8.12 -9.25
CA GLN A 171 3.82 -8.91 -10.19
C GLN A 171 2.38 -8.42 -10.34
N SER A 172 1.66 -8.24 -9.23
CA SER A 172 0.25 -7.81 -9.21
C SER A 172 -0.17 -7.40 -7.80
N GLY A 173 -1.22 -6.59 -7.68
CA GLY A 173 -1.72 -6.10 -6.39
C GLY A 173 -1.38 -4.63 -6.13
N ARG A 174 -1.84 -4.09 -5.00
CA ARG A 174 -1.56 -2.72 -4.57
C ARG A 174 -0.39 -2.69 -3.61
N HIS A 175 0.70 -2.03 -3.98
CA HIS A 175 1.90 -2.01 -3.15
C HIS A 175 2.41 -0.60 -2.86
N TYR A 176 3.01 -0.43 -1.69
CA TYR A 176 3.62 0.83 -1.26
C TYR A 176 5.06 0.62 -0.82
N TYR A 177 5.98 1.33 -1.46
CA TYR A 177 7.42 1.28 -1.16
C TYR A 177 7.86 2.65 -0.67
N SER A 178 8.28 2.74 0.59
CA SER A 178 8.63 4.02 1.24
C SER A 178 10.07 4.02 1.75
N ASN A 179 10.85 5.01 1.31
CA ASN A 179 12.27 5.16 1.68
C ASN A 179 13.13 3.93 1.37
N CYS A 180 12.73 3.10 0.40
CA CYS A 180 13.47 1.91 0.01
C CYS A 180 14.65 2.24 -0.91
N HIS A 181 15.61 1.33 -0.99
CA HIS A 181 16.66 1.34 -2.00
C HIS A 181 16.44 0.17 -2.95
N ILE A 182 16.48 0.44 -4.26
CA ILE A 182 16.25 -0.56 -5.30
C ILE A 182 17.41 -0.46 -6.28
N GLU A 183 18.12 -1.56 -6.48
CA GLU A 183 19.33 -1.63 -7.30
C GLU A 183 19.24 -2.73 -8.35
N GLY A 184 19.56 -2.40 -9.60
CA GLY A 184 19.60 -3.34 -10.72
C GLY A 184 20.06 -2.70 -12.02
N ALA A 185 19.95 -3.42 -13.14
CA ALA A 185 20.45 -3.01 -14.46
C ALA A 185 19.38 -3.11 -15.55
N THR A 186 18.74 -4.26 -15.70
CA THR A 186 17.77 -4.53 -16.78
C THR A 186 16.43 -4.88 -16.17
N ASP A 187 15.39 -4.13 -16.55
CA ASP A 187 13.99 -4.36 -16.16
C ASP A 187 13.82 -4.58 -14.65
N PHE A 188 14.64 -3.91 -13.84
CA PHE A 188 14.82 -4.32 -12.45
C PHE A 188 13.66 -3.93 -11.53
N ILE A 189 12.68 -3.19 -12.03
CA ILE A 189 11.35 -3.01 -11.45
C ILE A 189 10.31 -3.38 -12.53
N PHE A 190 9.67 -4.53 -12.42
CA PHE A 190 8.82 -5.07 -13.50
C PHE A 190 7.59 -5.81 -12.96
N GLY A 191 6.59 -6.01 -13.82
CA GLY A 191 5.31 -6.60 -13.44
C GLY A 191 4.10 -5.71 -13.73
N ASP A 192 2.96 -6.02 -13.12
CA ASP A 192 1.67 -5.34 -13.32
C ASP A 192 1.06 -4.82 -12.01
N GLY A 193 1.88 -4.50 -11.00
CA GLY A 193 1.41 -3.88 -9.76
C GLY A 193 0.75 -2.51 -9.97
N LEU A 194 -0.17 -2.15 -9.08
CA LEU A 194 -0.60 -0.78 -8.83
C LEU A 194 0.24 -0.23 -7.67
N SER A 195 1.38 0.38 -8.00
CA SER A 195 2.42 0.59 -7.00
C SER A 195 2.89 2.03 -6.91
N LEU A 196 3.03 2.48 -5.67
CA LEU A 196 3.59 3.79 -5.32
C LEU A 196 4.97 3.60 -4.67
N PHE A 197 5.98 4.19 -5.29
CA PHE A 197 7.33 4.30 -4.78
C PHE A 197 7.56 5.73 -4.32
N GLU A 198 7.66 5.93 -3.01
CA GLU A 198 7.84 7.25 -2.41
C GLU A 198 9.20 7.37 -1.72
N LYS A 199 9.94 8.44 -2.04
CA LYS A 199 11.25 8.74 -1.41
C LYS A 199 12.28 7.61 -1.56
N CYS A 200 12.11 6.77 -2.58
CA CYS A 200 13.02 5.66 -2.84
C CYS A 200 14.30 6.13 -3.54
N ARG A 201 15.41 5.43 -3.26
CA ARG A 201 16.66 5.54 -4.00
C ARG A 201 16.73 4.43 -5.05
N ILE A 202 16.66 4.80 -6.32
CA ILE A 202 16.73 3.89 -7.46
C ILE A 202 18.16 3.98 -8.01
N HIS A 203 18.89 2.87 -8.01
CA HIS A 203 20.29 2.82 -8.40
C HIS A 203 20.52 1.87 -9.56
N SER A 204 20.90 2.41 -10.72
CA SER A 204 21.25 1.60 -11.88
C SER A 204 22.72 1.18 -11.84
N VAL A 205 22.98 -0.12 -11.92
CA VAL A 205 24.31 -0.71 -12.08
C VAL A 205 24.61 -1.13 -13.53
N SER A 206 23.72 -0.76 -14.46
CA SER A 206 23.89 -1.00 -15.90
C SER A 206 25.16 -0.34 -16.44
N LYS A 207 26.02 -1.11 -17.12
CA LYS A 207 27.18 -0.53 -17.82
C LYS A 207 26.79 0.18 -19.12
N ARG A 208 25.84 -0.38 -19.87
CA ARG A 208 25.24 0.19 -21.10
C ARG A 208 23.84 -0.40 -21.30
N GLY A 209 22.87 0.43 -21.69
CA GLY A 209 21.62 -0.03 -22.30
C GLY A 209 20.63 -0.74 -21.38
N GLY A 210 20.67 -0.49 -20.07
CA GLY A 210 19.72 -1.03 -19.10
C GLY A 210 18.41 -0.24 -19.04
N ALA A 211 17.40 -0.78 -18.36
CA ALA A 211 16.10 -0.14 -18.16
C ALA A 211 15.65 -0.26 -16.70
N ILE A 212 15.12 0.83 -16.14
CA ILE A 212 14.63 0.83 -14.76
C ILE A 212 13.31 0.08 -14.65
N THR A 213 12.33 0.42 -15.47
CA THR A 213 10.99 -0.18 -15.39
C THR A 213 10.61 -1.01 -16.63
N ALA A 214 9.97 -2.16 -16.41
CA ALA A 214 9.28 -2.93 -17.43
C ALA A 214 7.85 -3.29 -16.98
N GLN A 215 6.93 -2.33 -17.11
CA GLN A 215 5.55 -2.49 -16.64
C GLN A 215 4.70 -3.25 -17.68
N ARG A 216 3.81 -4.13 -17.21
CA ARG A 216 3.11 -5.18 -18.00
C ARG A 216 1.60 -4.95 -18.21
N ARG A 217 1.11 -3.74 -18.00
CA ARG A 217 -0.32 -3.42 -18.17
C ARG A 217 -0.78 -3.79 -19.57
N SER A 218 -1.84 -4.59 -19.65
CA SER A 218 -2.24 -5.29 -20.87
C SER A 218 -3.48 -4.69 -21.55
N SER A 219 -4.30 -3.94 -20.82
CA SER A 219 -5.53 -3.30 -21.32
C SER A 219 -5.65 -1.83 -20.86
N PRO A 220 -6.33 -0.96 -21.64
CA PRO A 220 -6.57 0.43 -21.23
C PRO A 220 -7.53 0.54 -20.04
N THR A 221 -8.31 -0.51 -19.74
CA THR A 221 -9.24 -0.56 -18.60
C THR A 221 -8.57 -1.01 -17.30
N ASP A 222 -7.39 -1.63 -17.38
CA ASP A 222 -6.67 -2.09 -16.19
C ASP A 222 -6.25 -0.89 -15.34
N ASN A 223 -6.45 -0.97 -14.02
CA ASN A 223 -6.06 0.11 -13.12
C ASN A 223 -4.71 -0.15 -12.44
N THR A 224 -3.71 -0.57 -13.22
CA THR A 224 -2.35 -0.88 -12.75
C THR A 224 -1.34 0.15 -13.26
N GLY A 225 -0.12 0.14 -12.74
CA GLY A 225 0.94 1.05 -13.15
C GLY A 225 1.81 1.52 -11.98
N TYR A 226 2.94 2.13 -12.32
CA TYR A 226 3.92 2.59 -11.34
C TYR A 226 3.96 4.10 -11.22
N SER A 227 3.96 4.59 -9.98
CA SER A 227 4.16 6.00 -9.66
C SER A 227 5.39 6.15 -8.76
N PHE A 228 6.33 6.97 -9.19
CA PHE A 228 7.54 7.30 -8.44
C PHE A 228 7.48 8.76 -8.00
N ILE A 229 7.43 9.02 -6.70
CA ILE A 229 7.24 10.36 -6.14
C ILE A 229 8.38 10.69 -5.19
N ASN A 230 9.01 11.86 -5.38
CA ASN A 230 10.12 12.33 -4.55
C ASN A 230 11.30 11.34 -4.49
N CYS A 231 11.48 10.53 -5.54
CA CYS A 231 12.54 9.55 -5.61
C CYS A 231 13.87 10.18 -6.04
N LYS A 232 14.95 9.42 -5.91
CA LYS A 232 16.28 9.78 -6.43
C LYS A 232 16.81 8.66 -7.32
N ILE A 233 16.97 8.95 -8.61
CA ILE A 233 17.60 8.04 -9.56
C ILE A 233 19.08 8.38 -9.70
N THR A 234 19.91 7.36 -9.50
CA THR A 234 21.37 7.43 -9.61
C THR A 234 21.87 6.17 -10.33
N GLY A 235 23.14 6.12 -10.65
CA GLY A 235 23.73 4.92 -11.20
C GLY A 235 25.08 5.16 -11.84
N ARG A 236 25.56 4.12 -12.52
CA ARG A 236 26.77 4.14 -13.34
C ARG A 236 26.37 3.91 -14.81
N GLY A 237 27.21 4.32 -15.76
CA GLY A 237 26.97 4.08 -17.18
C GLY A 237 25.73 4.80 -17.71
N SER A 238 24.86 4.07 -18.39
CA SER A 238 23.65 4.60 -19.04
C SER A 238 22.48 3.63 -18.92
N THR A 239 21.29 4.19 -18.68
CA THR A 239 20.02 3.46 -18.53
C THR A 239 18.85 4.31 -19.00
N ILE A 240 17.74 3.69 -19.42
CA ILE A 240 16.47 4.37 -19.68
C ILE A 240 15.52 4.23 -18.47
N LEU A 241 14.57 5.15 -18.35
CA LEU A 241 13.50 5.12 -17.34
C LEU A 241 12.63 3.88 -17.47
N GLY A 242 12.38 3.41 -18.68
CA GLY A 242 11.64 2.17 -18.87
C GLY A 242 11.31 1.81 -20.30
N ARG A 243 10.73 0.62 -20.45
CA ARG A 243 10.24 0.07 -21.71
C ARG A 243 9.01 -0.82 -21.49
N PRO A 244 8.04 -0.83 -22.42
CA PRO A 244 6.72 -1.45 -22.21
C PRO A 244 6.77 -2.96 -22.39
N TRP A 245 6.74 -3.72 -21.29
CA TRP A 245 6.55 -5.18 -21.38
C TRP A 245 5.11 -5.50 -21.81
N GLY A 246 4.14 -4.73 -21.32
CA GLY A 246 2.74 -4.77 -21.76
C GLY A 246 2.38 -3.61 -22.69
N PRO A 247 1.46 -3.80 -23.65
CA PRO A 247 1.13 -2.78 -24.64
C PRO A 247 0.54 -1.48 -24.04
N TYR A 248 -0.09 -1.55 -22.87
CA TYR A 248 -0.67 -0.38 -22.18
C TYR A 248 0.16 0.04 -20.96
N SER A 249 1.45 -0.31 -20.96
CA SER A 249 2.40 -0.01 -19.89
C SER A 249 2.26 1.41 -19.37
N ARG A 250 2.21 1.57 -18.04
CA ARG A 250 1.93 2.87 -17.40
C ARG A 250 2.92 3.16 -16.29
N VAL A 251 3.73 4.20 -16.47
CA VAL A 251 4.77 4.61 -15.52
C VAL A 251 4.85 6.14 -15.45
N VAL A 252 4.87 6.67 -14.23
CA VAL A 252 5.01 8.11 -13.98
C VAL A 252 6.11 8.38 -12.98
N PHE A 253 7.03 9.29 -13.32
CA PHE A 253 7.98 9.88 -12.38
C PHE A 253 7.55 11.32 -12.07
N ALA A 254 7.39 11.65 -10.80
CA ALA A 254 7.02 12.99 -10.34
C ALA A 254 7.98 13.47 -9.25
N TYR A 255 8.39 14.75 -9.32
CA TYR A 255 9.27 15.39 -8.34
C TYR A 255 10.55 14.60 -8.05
N THR A 256 11.03 13.84 -9.04
CA THR A 256 12.11 12.87 -8.87
C THR A 256 13.42 13.45 -9.41
N TYR A 257 14.49 13.32 -8.63
CA TYR A 257 15.83 13.68 -9.08
C TYR A 257 16.37 12.61 -10.04
N MET A 258 16.95 13.02 -11.18
CA MET A 258 17.56 12.15 -12.18
C MET A 258 19.00 12.58 -12.44
N SER A 259 19.97 11.71 -12.13
CA SER A 259 21.37 11.93 -12.51
C SER A 259 21.61 11.72 -14.01
N ARG A 260 22.82 12.04 -14.52
CA ARG A 260 23.24 11.83 -15.93
C ARG A 260 23.25 10.35 -16.37
N VAL A 261 22.86 9.41 -15.50
CA VAL A 261 22.73 8.00 -15.88
C VAL A 261 21.55 7.78 -16.82
N ILE A 262 20.52 8.64 -16.76
CA ILE A 262 19.38 8.56 -17.67
C ILE A 262 19.84 8.96 -19.06
N ALA A 263 19.67 8.04 -20.00
CA ALA A 263 19.98 8.25 -21.40
C ALA A 263 19.02 9.32 -22.00
N PRO A 264 19.48 10.17 -22.94
CA PRO A 264 18.68 11.27 -23.48
C PRO A 264 17.31 10.86 -24.03
N GLN A 265 17.20 9.68 -24.66
CA GLN A 265 15.93 9.16 -25.17
C GLN A 265 14.87 8.93 -24.08
N GLY A 266 15.30 8.74 -22.83
CA GLY A 266 14.45 8.52 -21.66
C GLY A 266 13.72 7.17 -21.62
N TRP A 267 13.10 6.76 -22.72
CA TRP A 267 12.23 5.58 -22.83
C TRP A 267 12.52 4.80 -24.13
N ASN A 268 12.08 3.55 -24.19
CA ASN A 268 12.13 2.71 -25.38
C ASN A 268 10.77 2.02 -25.57
N ASP A 269 10.38 1.71 -26.80
CA ASP A 269 9.07 1.15 -27.17
C ASP A 269 9.05 -0.39 -27.20
N TRP A 270 10.12 -1.02 -26.72
CA TRP A 270 10.34 -2.47 -26.79
C TRP A 270 10.45 -2.99 -28.23
N GLY A 271 10.84 -2.14 -29.19
CA GLY A 271 10.91 -2.52 -30.61
C GLY A 271 9.54 -2.70 -31.27
N ASN A 272 8.47 -2.24 -30.62
CA ASN A 272 7.11 -2.27 -31.15
C ASN A 272 6.53 -0.84 -31.19
N PRO A 273 6.49 -0.19 -32.36
CA PRO A 273 5.98 1.17 -32.51
C PRO A 273 4.52 1.36 -32.08
N LEU A 274 3.71 0.29 -32.04
CA LEU A 274 2.32 0.38 -31.54
C LEU A 274 2.28 0.80 -30.06
N ASN A 275 3.28 0.39 -29.27
CA ASN A 275 3.36 0.74 -27.86
C ASN A 275 3.48 2.25 -27.66
N GLN A 276 4.02 3.00 -28.62
CA GLN A 276 4.10 4.47 -28.54
C GLN A 276 2.71 5.13 -28.54
N LYS A 277 1.68 4.43 -29.06
CA LYS A 277 0.29 4.91 -29.11
C LYS A 277 -0.51 4.56 -27.85
N THR A 278 -0.13 3.51 -27.14
CA THR A 278 -0.95 2.90 -26.07
C THR A 278 -0.30 2.97 -24.69
N ALA A 279 1.02 2.95 -24.59
CA ALA A 279 1.74 3.12 -23.33
C ALA A 279 1.61 4.58 -22.84
N PHE A 280 1.64 4.75 -21.52
CA PHE A 280 1.59 6.05 -20.87
C PHE A 280 2.83 6.25 -20.00
N TYR A 281 3.79 7.03 -20.52
CA TYR A 281 5.01 7.38 -19.79
C TYR A 281 5.09 8.88 -19.51
N GLY A 282 5.10 9.21 -18.22
CA GLY A 282 5.02 10.59 -17.74
C GLY A 282 6.22 11.00 -16.90
N GLN A 283 6.66 12.24 -17.09
CA GLN A 283 7.54 12.93 -16.16
C GLN A 283 6.86 14.22 -15.72
N TYR A 284 6.85 14.52 -14.42
CA TYR A 284 6.25 15.75 -13.88
C TYR A 284 7.16 16.40 -12.84
N LYS A 285 7.66 17.61 -13.15
CA LYS A 285 8.57 18.36 -12.27
C LYS A 285 9.78 17.54 -11.77
N CYS A 286 10.27 16.61 -12.60
CA CYS A 286 11.55 15.94 -12.38
C CYS A 286 12.68 16.94 -12.59
N TYR A 287 13.81 16.72 -11.91
CA TYR A 287 14.93 17.66 -11.92
C TYR A 287 16.27 16.92 -11.88
N GLY A 288 17.36 17.63 -12.16
CA GLY A 288 18.70 17.06 -12.25
C GLY A 288 19.16 16.87 -13.70
N PRO A 289 20.43 16.54 -13.91
CA PRO A 289 21.03 16.59 -15.24
C PRO A 289 20.56 15.50 -16.21
N GLY A 290 19.82 14.49 -15.74
CA GLY A 290 19.18 13.47 -16.59
C GLY A 290 17.68 13.66 -16.76
N SER A 291 17.10 14.78 -16.28
CA SER A 291 15.67 15.05 -16.38
C SER A 291 15.28 15.91 -17.60
N SER A 292 16.24 16.30 -18.44
CA SER A 292 15.99 17.10 -19.64
C SER A 292 15.18 16.29 -20.66
N LEU A 293 14.05 16.85 -21.10
CA LEU A 293 13.08 16.19 -21.97
C LEU A 293 13.35 16.38 -23.47
N GLU A 294 14.48 16.99 -23.87
CA GLU A 294 14.70 17.43 -25.27
C GLU A 294 14.61 16.29 -26.30
N GLU A 295 14.89 15.04 -25.90
CA GLU A 295 14.80 13.85 -26.76
C GLU A 295 13.85 12.77 -26.22
N ALA A 296 13.09 13.05 -25.15
CA ALA A 296 12.15 12.08 -24.62
C ALA A 296 11.07 11.81 -25.68
N LEU A 297 11.13 10.62 -26.30
CA LEU A 297 10.10 10.14 -27.23
C LEU A 297 8.73 10.49 -26.65
N LYS A 298 7.93 11.26 -27.40
CA LYS A 298 6.56 11.66 -27.04
C LYS A 298 5.66 10.43 -27.01
N MET A 299 5.84 9.54 -26.03
CA MET A 299 4.92 8.43 -25.71
C MET A 299 3.75 8.96 -24.87
N VAL A 300 3.11 9.99 -25.42
CA VAL A 300 1.79 10.47 -25.03
C VAL A 300 0.98 10.37 -26.32
N PRO A 301 -0.13 9.60 -26.38
CA PRO A 301 -0.92 9.49 -27.59
C PRO A 301 -1.22 10.88 -28.16
N GLN A 302 -0.78 11.11 -29.40
CA GLN A 302 -0.95 12.37 -30.15
C GLN A 302 -2.42 12.69 -30.48
N THR A 303 -3.40 11.93 -30.00
CA THR A 303 -4.82 12.25 -30.16
C THR A 303 -5.31 13.36 -29.23
N SER A 304 -4.45 13.94 -28.39
CA SER A 304 -4.86 14.72 -27.23
C SER A 304 -4.78 16.25 -27.33
N LEU A 305 -4.64 16.86 -28.52
CA LEU A 305 -4.79 18.34 -28.65
C LEU A 305 -6.11 18.75 -29.30
N LEU A 306 -6.54 18.09 -30.37
CA LEU A 306 -7.81 18.44 -31.05
C LEU A 306 -9.04 17.87 -30.32
N MET A 307 -8.98 16.64 -29.79
CA MET A 307 -10.06 16.08 -28.97
C MET A 307 -10.14 16.74 -27.59
N ARG A 308 -9.04 17.28 -27.04
CA ARG A 308 -9.12 18.05 -25.80
C ARG A 308 -9.95 19.30 -26.00
N SER A 309 -9.80 20.02 -27.10
CA SER A 309 -10.63 21.21 -27.36
C SER A 309 -12.10 20.85 -27.57
N ILE A 310 -12.43 19.75 -28.24
CA ILE A 310 -13.83 19.35 -28.49
C ILE A 310 -14.48 18.72 -27.24
N VAL A 311 -13.75 17.90 -26.48
CA VAL A 311 -14.22 17.28 -25.23
C VAL A 311 -14.21 18.29 -24.07
N LEU A 312 -13.30 19.27 -24.05
CA LEU A 312 -13.39 20.41 -23.12
C LEU A 312 -14.54 21.32 -23.50
N PHE A 313 -14.85 21.53 -24.78
CA PHE A 313 -15.97 22.38 -25.19
C PHE A 313 -17.34 21.71 -24.93
N ILE A 314 -17.49 20.43 -25.28
CA ILE A 314 -18.69 19.64 -24.97
C ILE A 314 -18.78 19.35 -23.46
N GLY A 315 -17.64 19.13 -22.80
CA GLY A 315 -17.53 18.98 -21.35
C GLY A 315 -17.84 20.26 -20.58
N PHE A 316 -17.49 21.45 -21.10
CA PHE A 316 -17.90 22.74 -20.54
C PHE A 316 -19.40 22.98 -20.70
N ILE A 317 -19.99 22.56 -21.82
CA ILE A 317 -21.45 22.64 -22.05
C ILE A 317 -22.20 21.61 -21.19
N ALA A 318 -21.59 20.45 -20.91
CA ALA A 318 -22.17 19.46 -19.99
C ALA A 318 -21.97 19.84 -18.52
N LEU A 319 -20.81 20.37 -18.11
CA LEU A 319 -20.56 20.84 -16.73
C LEU A 319 -21.32 22.11 -16.38
N SER A 320 -21.69 22.96 -17.35
CA SER A 320 -22.58 24.10 -17.09
C SER A 320 -24.04 23.68 -16.84
N LEU A 321 -24.36 22.39 -17.03
CA LEU A 321 -25.69 21.80 -16.79
C LEU A 321 -25.75 20.90 -15.55
N PHE A 322 -24.64 20.66 -14.86
CA PHE A 322 -24.63 19.96 -13.57
C PHE A 322 -24.17 20.91 -12.47
N PRO A 323 -24.97 21.17 -11.42
CA PRO A 323 -24.47 21.91 -10.26
C PRO A 323 -23.31 21.12 -9.67
N ALA A 324 -22.13 21.76 -9.59
CA ALA A 324 -21.01 21.22 -8.85
C ALA A 324 -21.46 20.99 -7.39
N SER A 325 -21.48 19.73 -6.97
CA SER A 325 -21.59 19.37 -5.55
C SER A 325 -20.27 19.78 -4.89
N GLU A 326 -20.20 21.02 -4.45
CA GLU A 326 -19.04 21.56 -3.77
C GLU A 326 -18.95 20.93 -2.37
N ALA A 327 -17.85 20.23 -2.09
CA ALA A 327 -17.55 19.72 -0.75
C ALA A 327 -17.45 20.90 0.21
N ALA A 328 -18.34 20.98 1.19
CA ALA A 328 -18.48 22.15 2.05
C ALA A 328 -17.95 21.87 3.47
N LEU A 329 -17.55 22.93 4.16
CA LEU A 329 -17.34 22.90 5.61
C LEU A 329 -18.68 23.10 6.32
N LYS A 330 -19.20 22.08 6.99
CA LYS A 330 -20.42 22.12 7.79
C LYS A 330 -20.07 22.26 9.27
N LYS A 331 -20.61 23.29 9.94
CA LYS A 331 -20.39 23.54 11.36
C LYS A 331 -21.68 23.36 12.15
N TYR A 332 -21.60 22.68 13.29
CA TYR A 332 -22.71 22.47 14.21
C TYR A 332 -22.30 22.80 15.64
N GLN A 333 -23.26 23.29 16.42
CA GLN A 333 -23.11 23.56 17.86
C GLN A 333 -24.09 22.69 18.64
N PHE A 334 -23.57 21.89 19.56
CA PHE A 334 -24.30 20.94 20.38
C PHE A 334 -24.13 21.31 21.86
N ASP A 335 -25.17 21.89 22.44
CA ASP A 335 -25.24 22.22 23.86
C ASP A 335 -25.95 21.09 24.59
N VAL A 336 -25.20 20.32 25.38
CA VAL A 336 -25.72 19.18 26.11
C VAL A 336 -26.30 19.65 27.44
N VAL A 337 -27.61 19.47 27.63
CA VAL A 337 -28.35 19.97 28.80
C VAL A 337 -29.28 18.90 29.34
N LEU A 338 -29.49 18.91 30.66
CA LEU A 338 -30.54 18.12 31.30
C LEU A 338 -31.89 18.80 31.11
N LYS A 339 -32.88 18.06 30.61
CA LYS A 339 -34.25 18.56 30.45
C LYS A 339 -35.25 17.51 30.92
N ASN A 340 -36.27 17.95 31.64
CA ASN A 340 -37.38 17.07 32.00
C ASN A 340 -38.21 16.77 30.76
N VAL A 341 -38.34 15.50 30.42
CA VAL A 341 -39.19 15.02 29.34
C VAL A 341 -40.28 14.13 29.92
N SER A 342 -41.53 14.45 29.60
CA SER A 342 -42.69 13.67 30.04
C SER A 342 -43.03 12.61 28.99
N ARG A 343 -43.07 11.35 29.41
CA ARG A 343 -43.70 10.26 28.65
C ARG A 343 -44.60 9.46 29.60
N LEU A 344 -45.80 9.12 29.13
CA LEU A 344 -46.75 8.24 29.84
C LEU A 344 -46.92 8.62 31.33
N CYS A 345 -47.34 9.87 31.56
CA CYS A 345 -47.70 10.47 32.86
C CYS A 345 -46.55 10.78 33.84
N HIS A 346 -45.28 10.46 33.53
CA HIS A 346 -44.14 10.79 34.40
C HIS A 346 -43.10 11.64 33.68
N ALA A 347 -42.62 12.69 34.35
CA ALA A 347 -41.49 13.50 33.91
C ALA A 347 -40.19 12.94 34.48
N LYS A 348 -39.18 12.72 33.62
CA LYS A 348 -37.83 12.36 34.05
C LYS A 348 -36.80 13.31 33.44
N PRO A 349 -35.76 13.71 34.19
CA PRO A 349 -34.64 14.43 33.61
C PRO A 349 -33.87 13.49 32.69
N ILE A 350 -33.71 13.90 31.42
CA ILE A 350 -32.88 13.19 30.46
C ILE A 350 -31.84 14.14 29.86
N VAL A 351 -30.74 13.57 29.39
CA VAL A 351 -29.72 14.32 28.64
C VAL A 351 -30.27 14.60 27.25
N THR A 352 -30.19 15.85 26.83
CA THR A 352 -30.67 16.33 25.54
C THR A 352 -29.59 17.16 24.85
N VAL A 353 -29.62 17.22 23.53
CA VAL A 353 -28.76 18.10 22.74
C VAL A 353 -29.60 19.27 22.24
N ASN A 354 -29.19 20.49 22.52
CA ASN A 354 -29.93 21.72 22.22
C ASN A 354 -31.37 21.70 22.78
N GLY A 355 -31.57 21.04 23.93
CA GLY A 355 -32.89 20.89 24.56
C GLY A 355 -33.88 19.99 23.81
N LYS A 356 -33.41 19.20 22.83
CA LYS A 356 -34.22 18.30 21.98
C LYS A 356 -33.92 16.82 22.27
N PHE A 357 -34.99 16.01 22.23
CA PHE A 357 -34.92 14.56 22.29
C PHE A 357 -35.94 13.95 21.30
N PRO A 358 -35.50 13.24 20.23
CA PRO A 358 -34.11 13.04 19.80
C PRO A 358 -33.35 14.35 19.53
N GLY A 359 -32.01 14.30 19.57
CA GLY A 359 -31.15 15.45 19.27
C GLY A 359 -31.30 15.96 17.82
N PRO A 360 -30.69 17.11 17.47
CA PRO A 360 -30.78 17.66 16.13
C PRO A 360 -30.09 16.75 15.09
N THR A 361 -30.74 16.57 13.94
CA THR A 361 -30.17 15.87 12.79
C THR A 361 -29.08 16.70 12.11
N ILE A 362 -27.97 16.07 11.75
CA ILE A 362 -26.88 16.65 10.96
C ILE A 362 -27.08 16.29 9.48
N TYR A 363 -27.05 17.30 8.60
CA TYR A 363 -27.19 17.11 7.16
C TYR A 363 -25.87 17.45 6.45
N VAL A 364 -25.27 16.44 5.83
CA VAL A 364 -23.93 16.52 5.22
C VAL A 364 -23.94 15.77 3.90
N THR A 365 -23.15 16.25 2.95
CA THR A 365 -22.93 15.59 1.65
C THR A 365 -21.62 14.81 1.62
N GLU A 366 -21.55 13.82 0.74
CA GLU A 366 -20.31 13.06 0.48
C GLU A 366 -19.18 14.04 0.12
N GLY A 367 -18.08 13.99 0.87
CA GLY A 367 -16.93 14.89 0.73
C GLY A 367 -16.92 16.07 1.72
N ASP A 368 -18.02 16.36 2.42
CA ASP A 368 -18.07 17.46 3.38
C ASP A 368 -17.08 17.25 4.54
N SER A 369 -16.47 18.36 4.97
CA SER A 369 -15.77 18.43 6.25
C SER A 369 -16.75 18.91 7.32
N VAL A 370 -16.83 18.21 8.44
CA VAL A 370 -17.83 18.44 9.48
C VAL A 370 -17.12 18.79 10.77
N ILE A 371 -17.48 19.92 11.37
CA ILE A 371 -17.02 20.33 12.70
C ILE A 371 -18.23 20.46 13.62
N ILE A 372 -18.23 19.73 14.73
CA ILE A 372 -19.30 19.73 15.73
C ILE A 372 -18.68 20.15 17.05
N ASN A 373 -18.95 21.38 17.46
CA ASN A 373 -18.52 21.86 18.77
C ASN A 373 -19.57 21.48 19.80
N VAL A 374 -19.15 20.68 20.78
CA VAL A 374 -20.02 20.15 21.83
C VAL A 374 -19.66 20.81 23.13
N THR A 375 -20.62 21.48 23.76
CA THR A 375 -20.49 22.09 25.08
C THR A 375 -21.32 21.30 26.08
N ASN A 376 -20.68 20.75 27.12
CA ASN A 376 -21.37 19.97 28.14
C ASN A 376 -21.84 20.87 29.28
N ASN A 377 -23.14 21.14 29.36
CA ASN A 377 -23.75 21.88 30.46
C ASN A 377 -24.50 20.95 31.44
N ALA A 378 -24.37 19.64 31.30
CA ALA A 378 -24.93 18.67 32.24
C ALA A 378 -23.99 18.45 33.43
N GLN A 379 -24.55 18.04 34.57
CA GLN A 379 -23.81 17.86 35.82
C GLN A 379 -22.83 16.67 35.85
N TYR A 380 -22.75 15.89 34.76
CA TYR A 380 -21.90 14.70 34.66
C TYR A 380 -20.95 14.82 33.47
N ASN A 381 -19.76 14.24 33.60
CA ASN A 381 -18.80 14.13 32.51
C ASN A 381 -19.34 13.17 31.45
N MET A 382 -19.22 13.53 30.17
CA MET A 382 -19.75 12.70 29.07
C MET A 382 -19.02 12.93 27.75
N SER A 383 -19.27 12.06 26.80
CA SER A 383 -18.75 12.09 25.43
C SER A 383 -19.88 11.84 24.43
N ILE A 384 -19.66 12.18 23.17
CA ILE A 384 -20.60 11.88 22.08
C ILE A 384 -20.04 10.72 21.28
N HIS A 385 -20.81 9.64 21.16
CA HIS A 385 -20.48 8.48 20.35
C HIS A 385 -21.23 8.51 19.01
N TRP A 386 -20.51 8.22 17.93
CA TRP A 386 -21.01 8.29 16.56
C TRP A 386 -21.32 6.91 16.01
N HIS A 387 -22.54 6.42 16.22
CA HIS A 387 -22.92 5.12 15.66
C HIS A 387 -22.99 5.16 14.12
N GLY A 388 -22.37 4.16 13.49
CA GLY A 388 -22.40 3.98 12.04
C GLY A 388 -21.48 4.92 11.23
N LEU A 389 -20.82 5.89 11.87
CA LEU A 389 -19.89 6.81 11.23
C LEU A 389 -18.44 6.29 11.36
N LYS A 390 -17.82 5.88 10.26
CA LYS A 390 -16.40 5.50 10.23
C LYS A 390 -15.53 6.74 10.38
N GLN A 391 -14.78 6.78 11.48
CA GLN A 391 -13.82 7.83 11.83
C GLN A 391 -12.46 7.59 11.15
N PHE A 392 -12.34 7.92 9.86
CA PHE A 392 -11.08 7.79 9.13
C PHE A 392 -10.03 8.79 9.64
N ARG A 393 -8.90 8.27 10.14
CA ARG A 393 -7.75 9.05 10.66
C ARG A 393 -8.06 9.91 11.89
N ASN A 394 -9.18 9.68 12.57
CA ASN A 394 -9.59 10.43 13.76
C ASN A 394 -10.35 9.54 14.78
N GLY A 395 -10.00 8.25 14.85
CA GLY A 395 -10.64 7.28 15.76
C GLY A 395 -10.53 7.61 17.25
N TRP A 396 -9.65 8.53 17.65
CA TRP A 396 -9.59 9.08 19.01
C TRP A 396 -10.77 10.02 19.34
N ALA A 397 -11.69 10.30 18.42
CA ALA A 397 -12.87 11.12 18.65
C ALA A 397 -14.17 10.33 18.43
N ASP A 398 -14.10 9.00 18.54
CA ASP A 398 -15.24 8.11 18.29
C ASP A 398 -16.28 8.12 19.42
N GLY A 399 -15.91 8.57 20.63
CA GLY A 399 -16.86 8.79 21.72
C GLY A 399 -16.81 7.84 22.92
N PRO A 400 -16.26 6.62 22.88
CA PRO A 400 -16.04 5.85 24.10
C PRO A 400 -15.13 6.55 25.12
N ALA A 401 -15.71 6.98 26.23
CA ALA A 401 -15.01 7.63 27.34
C ALA A 401 -13.87 6.75 27.87
N TYR A 402 -12.69 7.35 28.06
CA TYR A 402 -11.45 6.71 28.53
C TYR A 402 -10.86 5.61 27.61
N ILE A 403 -11.49 5.33 26.47
CA ILE A 403 -10.97 4.40 25.46
C ILE A 403 -10.45 5.18 24.26
N THR A 404 -11.32 5.97 23.64
CA THR A 404 -10.95 6.77 22.46
C THR A 404 -10.72 8.23 22.83
N GLN A 405 -11.48 8.76 23.80
CA GLN A 405 -11.36 10.15 24.24
C GLN A 405 -11.56 10.34 25.75
N CYS A 406 -10.98 11.40 26.30
CA CYS A 406 -11.35 11.90 27.62
C CYS A 406 -12.81 12.43 27.59
N PRO A 407 -13.60 12.22 28.66
CA PRO A 407 -14.90 12.85 28.78
C PRO A 407 -14.83 14.37 28.75
N ILE A 408 -15.81 15.01 28.10
CA ILE A 408 -16.06 16.44 28.19
C ILE A 408 -16.59 16.72 29.59
N GLN A 409 -15.80 17.42 30.40
CA GLN A 409 -16.19 17.78 31.75
C GLN A 409 -17.36 18.77 31.75
N SER A 410 -18.13 18.80 32.84
CA SER A 410 -19.18 19.81 33.02
C SER A 410 -18.61 21.23 32.86
N GLY A 411 -19.27 22.05 32.05
CA GLY A 411 -18.86 23.40 31.67
C GLY A 411 -17.76 23.48 30.59
N GLN A 412 -17.23 22.35 30.12
CA GLN A 412 -16.18 22.31 29.10
C GLN A 412 -16.74 22.02 27.70
N SER A 413 -15.92 22.28 26.68
CA SER A 413 -16.27 22.04 25.28
C SER A 413 -15.23 21.18 24.56
N TYR A 414 -15.66 20.48 23.52
CA TYR A 414 -14.81 19.69 22.65
C TYR A 414 -15.32 19.75 21.20
N ALA A 415 -14.40 19.90 20.24
CA ALA A 415 -14.73 19.96 18.82
C ALA A 415 -14.42 18.64 18.11
N TYR A 416 -15.46 17.96 17.63
CA TYR A 416 -15.33 16.81 16.73
C TYR A 416 -15.11 17.31 15.31
N ASN A 417 -14.09 16.80 14.64
CA ASN A 417 -13.73 17.19 13.27
C ASN A 417 -13.50 15.94 12.42
N PHE A 418 -14.29 15.75 11.37
CA PHE A 418 -14.21 14.60 10.48
C PHE A 418 -14.63 14.93 9.06
N THR A 419 -14.15 14.15 8.09
CA THR A 419 -14.57 14.23 6.69
C THR A 419 -15.47 13.04 6.36
N VAL A 420 -16.62 13.31 5.75
CA VAL A 420 -17.57 12.26 5.35
C VAL A 420 -17.15 11.69 4.01
N THR A 421 -16.65 10.46 4.00
CA THR A 421 -16.21 9.80 2.75
C THR A 421 -16.53 8.31 2.79
N GLY A 422 -17.09 7.79 1.70
CA GLY A 422 -17.45 6.39 1.49
C GLY A 422 -18.61 5.93 2.36
N GLN A 423 -19.49 6.85 2.80
CA GLN A 423 -20.52 6.58 3.80
C GLN A 423 -21.82 7.31 3.46
N ARG A 424 -22.79 6.59 2.88
CA ARG A 424 -24.09 7.13 2.43
C ARG A 424 -25.24 6.48 3.20
N GLY A 425 -26.26 7.28 3.51
CA GLY A 425 -27.48 6.82 4.19
C GLY A 425 -27.78 7.60 5.46
N THR A 426 -28.79 7.15 6.21
CA THR A 426 -29.05 7.64 7.57
C THR A 426 -28.23 6.80 8.54
N LEU A 427 -27.40 7.46 9.35
CA LEU A 427 -26.59 6.86 10.40
C LEU A 427 -27.18 7.35 11.73
N TRP A 428 -27.36 6.44 12.69
CA TRP A 428 -27.97 6.72 14.00
C TRP A 428 -27.10 6.16 15.10
#